data_AF-A0A1I6W6F7-F1
#
_entry.id   AF-A0A1I6W6F7-F1
#
_cell.length_a   1.000
_cell.length_b   1.000
_cell.length_c   1.000
_cell.angle_alpha   90.00
_cell.angle_beta   90.00
_cell.angle_gamma   90.00
#
_symmetry.space_group_name_H-M   'P 1'
#
loop_
_entity.id
_entity.type
_entity.pdbx_description
1 polymer ?
#
loop_
_entity_poly.entity_id
_entity_poly.type
_entity_poly.pdbx_seq_one_letter_code
_entity_poly.pdbx_strand_id
1 'polypeptide(L)'
;MKRPIPMLAALVATAFVAGCQEDENQTVEYFSENPDARAEMLESCEVSDRAFEDANCVNAEQAELEGLHEKESEAAERLFGEPSFD
;
A
#
# COMPACT_ATOMS: atom_id res chain seq x y z
N MET A 1 43.02 -38.15 2.03
CA MET A 1 41.83 -38.80 1.41
C MET A 1 40.57 -38.20 2.01
N LYS A 2 39.58 -37.85 1.17
CA LYS A 2 38.11 -37.84 1.39
C LYS A 2 37.58 -37.32 2.75
N ARG A 3 36.70 -36.31 2.85
CA ARG A 3 35.60 -35.88 1.96
C ARG A 3 35.30 -34.37 2.13
N PRO A 4 34.87 -33.66 1.07
CA PRO A 4 34.21 -32.36 1.21
C PRO A 4 32.79 -32.56 1.73
N ILE A 5 32.41 -31.86 2.80
CA ILE A 5 31.01 -31.79 3.27
C ILE A 5 30.33 -30.72 2.41
N PRO A 6 29.33 -31.08 1.57
CA PRO A 6 28.53 -30.11 0.88
C PRO A 6 27.43 -29.66 1.83
N MET A 7 27.43 -28.38 2.21
CA MET A 7 26.25 -27.77 2.84
C MET A 7 25.80 -26.58 2.01
N LEU A 8 25.25 -26.94 0.84
CA LEU A 8 24.19 -26.18 0.20
C LEU A 8 23.03 -26.15 1.20
N ALA A 9 22.77 -25.01 1.85
CA ALA A 9 21.47 -24.59 2.40
C ALA A 9 21.68 -23.49 3.46
N ALA A 10 21.86 -22.25 3.00
CA ALA A 10 21.43 -21.09 3.77
C ALA A 10 20.44 -20.32 2.88
N LEU A 11 19.37 -21.04 2.50
CA LEU A 11 18.29 -20.51 1.70
C LEU A 11 17.23 -19.99 2.67
N VAL A 12 17.06 -18.67 2.64
CA VAL A 12 15.84 -17.93 2.98
C VAL A 12 15.34 -18.11 4.41
N ALA A 13 15.77 -17.19 5.27
CA ALA A 13 15.02 -16.81 6.45
C ALA A 13 15.08 -15.29 6.64
N THR A 14 14.72 -14.52 5.60
CA THR A 14 14.06 -13.23 5.85
C THR A 14 12.61 -13.56 6.19
N ALA A 15 12.43 -14.16 7.36
CA ALA A 15 11.14 -14.28 7.99
C ALA A 15 10.68 -12.84 8.26
N PHE A 16 9.68 -12.41 7.48
CA PHE A 16 8.68 -11.41 7.83
C PHE A 16 8.91 -10.77 9.20
N VAL A 17 9.59 -9.62 9.20
CA VAL A 17 9.45 -8.63 10.27
C VAL A 17 8.22 -7.76 9.96
N ALA A 18 7.13 -8.38 9.50
CA ALA A 18 5.80 -7.75 9.37
C ALA A 18 4.98 -8.06 10.63
N GLY A 19 5.63 -7.98 11.79
CA GLY A 19 5.07 -8.31 13.09
C GLY A 19 5.05 -7.08 13.97
N CYS A 20 3.99 -6.28 13.82
CA CYS A 20 3.45 -5.34 14.79
C CYS A 20 4.44 -4.31 15.35
N GLN A 21 4.75 -3.27 14.58
CA GLN A 21 4.69 -1.95 15.21
C GLN A 21 3.21 -1.71 15.51
N GLU A 22 2.89 -1.29 16.72
CA GLU A 22 1.61 -0.58 16.93
C GLU A 22 1.75 0.68 16.08
N ASP A 23 1.37 0.58 14.81
CA ASP A 23 1.64 1.60 13.81
C ASP A 23 0.87 2.84 14.22
N GLU A 24 1.60 3.93 14.44
CA GLU A 24 1.01 5.24 14.65
C GLU A 24 0.06 5.51 13.48
N ASN A 25 -1.18 5.95 13.79
CA ASN A 25 -2.18 6.23 12.78
C ASN A 25 -1.65 7.30 11.81
N GLN A 26 -1.41 6.89 10.58
CA GLN A 26 -0.99 7.75 9.48
C GLN A 26 -2.21 8.44 8.87
N THR A 27 -2.01 9.62 8.29
CA THR A 27 -3.07 10.41 7.65
C THR A 27 -3.32 9.95 6.22
N VAL A 28 -4.45 10.40 5.65
CA VAL A 28 -4.73 10.25 4.21
C VAL A 28 -3.59 10.88 3.39
N GLU A 29 -3.15 12.08 3.77
CA GLU A 29 -2.05 12.79 3.11
C GLU A 29 -0.76 11.95 3.05
N TYR A 30 -0.40 11.30 4.16
CA TYR A 30 0.76 10.42 4.19
C TYR A 30 0.65 9.32 3.13
N PHE A 31 -0.50 8.65 3.05
CA PHE A 31 -0.70 7.59 2.06
C PHE A 31 -0.80 8.12 0.63
N SER A 32 -1.26 9.35 0.41
CA SER A 32 -1.23 10.02 -0.89
C SER A 32 0.20 10.28 -1.36
N GLU A 33 1.05 10.79 -0.47
CA GLU A 33 2.46 11.09 -0.75
C GLU A 33 3.35 9.83 -0.82
N ASN A 34 2.92 8.72 -0.22
CA ASN A 34 3.70 7.47 -0.10
C ASN A 34 2.94 6.27 -0.72
N PRO A 35 2.89 6.15 -2.06
CA PRO A 35 2.09 5.13 -2.74
C PRO A 35 2.54 3.69 -2.43
N ASP A 36 3.83 3.46 -2.21
CA ASP A 36 4.34 2.14 -1.85
C ASP A 36 3.83 1.71 -0.46
N ALA A 37 3.83 2.64 0.50
CA ALA A 37 3.29 2.39 1.84
C ALA A 37 1.77 2.19 1.81
N ARG A 38 1.06 2.91 0.93
CA ARG A 38 -0.37 2.72 0.70
C ARG A 38 -0.66 1.32 0.15
N ALA A 39 0.10 0.86 -0.83
CA ALA A 39 -0.08 -0.46 -1.42
C ALA A 39 0.16 -1.59 -0.40
N GLU A 40 1.23 -1.49 0.39
CA GLU A 40 1.52 -2.46 1.46
C GLU A 40 0.43 -2.47 2.54
N MET A 41 -0.05 -1.28 2.95
CA MET A 41 -1.15 -1.17 3.90
C MET A 41 -2.42 -1.81 3.35
N LEU A 42 -2.83 -1.50 2.12
CA LEU A 42 -4.02 -2.07 1.49
C LEU A 42 -3.95 -3.60 1.34
N GLU A 43 -2.79 -4.17 1.01
CA GLU A 43 -2.59 -5.62 0.98
C GLU A 43 -2.82 -6.23 2.37
N SER A 44 -2.32 -5.57 3.42
CA SER A 44 -2.54 -6.03 4.80
C SER A 44 -4.00 -5.89 5.25
N CYS A 45 -4.71 -4.87 4.75
CA CYS A 45 -6.12 -4.62 5.06
C CYS A 45 -7.03 -5.69 4.45
N GLU A 46 -6.73 -6.22 3.25
CA GLU A 46 -7.57 -7.24 2.59
C GLU A 46 -7.70 -8.53 3.41
N VAL A 47 -6.66 -8.89 4.15
CA VAL A 47 -6.62 -10.12 4.97
C VAL A 47 -7.02 -9.88 6.43
N SER A 48 -7.38 -8.65 6.81
CA SER A 48 -7.76 -8.28 8.17
C SER A 48 -9.28 -8.31 8.36
N ASP A 49 -9.74 -9.12 9.32
CA ASP A 49 -11.17 -9.29 9.65
C ASP A 49 -11.87 -7.98 10.10
N ARG A 50 -11.11 -6.93 10.47
CA ARG A 50 -11.64 -5.63 10.93
C ARG A 50 -10.95 -4.43 10.30
N ALA A 51 -10.53 -4.54 9.03
CA ALA A 51 -9.90 -3.43 8.32
C ALA A 51 -10.71 -2.13 8.35
N PHE A 52 -12.04 -2.22 8.34
CA PHE A 52 -12.93 -1.04 8.42
C PHE A 52 -12.88 -0.31 9.78
N GLU A 53 -12.34 -0.92 10.83
CA GLU A 53 -12.15 -0.29 12.15
C GLU A 53 -10.73 0.27 12.30
N ASP A 54 -9.81 -0.10 11.40
CA ASP A 54 -8.43 0.33 11.41
C ASP A 54 -8.28 1.67 10.70
N ALA A 55 -7.75 2.66 11.41
CA ALA A 55 -7.62 4.01 10.89
C ALA A 55 -6.65 4.09 9.70
N ASN A 56 -5.59 3.28 9.68
CA ASN A 56 -4.65 3.24 8.57
C ASN A 56 -5.29 2.62 7.35
N CYS A 57 -6.08 1.56 7.51
CA CYS A 57 -6.83 0.96 6.40
C CYS A 57 -7.82 1.95 5.79
N VAL A 58 -8.61 2.65 6.62
CA VAL A 58 -9.56 3.66 6.15
C VAL A 58 -8.84 4.81 5.44
N ASN A 59 -7.73 5.30 6.00
CA ASN A 59 -6.99 6.40 5.42
C ASN A 59 -6.27 6.00 4.12
N ALA A 60 -5.74 4.79 4.04
CA ALA A 60 -5.11 4.25 2.83
C ALA A 60 -6.14 4.02 1.71
N GLU A 61 -7.33 3.51 2.03
CA GLU A 61 -8.42 3.36 1.08
C GLU A 61 -8.89 4.72 0.54
N GLN A 62 -9.07 5.70 1.43
CA GLN A 62 -9.45 7.06 1.04
C GLN A 62 -8.40 7.69 0.09
N ALA A 63 -7.10 7.56 0.42
CA ALA A 63 -6.03 8.08 -0.43
C ALA A 63 -6.02 7.43 -1.82
N GLU A 64 -6.33 6.13 -1.92
CA GLU A 64 -6.44 5.45 -3.22
C GLU A 64 -7.62 5.98 -4.04
N LEU A 65 -8.78 6.18 -3.41
CA LEU A 65 -9.96 6.75 -4.06
C LEU A 65 -9.72 8.18 -4.56
N GLU A 66 -9.09 9.03 -3.74
CA GLU A 66 -8.74 10.40 -4.12
C GLU A 66 -7.79 10.42 -5.33
N GLY A 67 -6.76 9.57 -5.33
CA GLY A 67 -5.83 9.45 -6.45
C GLY A 67 -6.47 8.90 -7.73
N LEU A 68 -7.51 8.08 -7.63
CA LEU A 68 -8.29 7.64 -8.80
C LEU A 68 -9.13 8.79 -9.37
N HIS A 69 -9.80 9.55 -8.51
CA HIS A 69 -10.59 10.70 -8.93
C HIS A 69 -9.76 11.78 -9.60
N GLU A 70 -8.56 12.05 -9.10
CA GLU A 70 -7.62 13.00 -9.73
C GLU A 70 -7.26 12.54 -11.16
N LYS A 71 -6.86 11.27 -11.31
CA LYS A 71 -6.54 10.70 -12.64
C LYS A 71 -7.74 10.73 -13.59
N GLU A 72 -8.94 10.48 -13.09
CA GLU A 72 -10.17 10.57 -13.89
C GLU A 72 -10.46 11.99 -14.31
N SER A 73 -10.30 12.97 -13.41
CA SER A 73 -10.47 14.40 -13.71
C SER A 73 -9.46 14.85 -14.77
N GLU A 74 -8.17 14.53 -14.59
CA GLU A 74 -7.12 14.82 -15.57
C GLU A 74 -7.38 14.16 -16.93
N ALA A 75 -7.87 12.91 -16.92
CA ALA A 75 -8.22 12.20 -18.14
C ALA A 75 -9.43 12.85 -18.84
N ALA A 76 -10.44 13.27 -18.09
CA ALA A 76 -11.61 13.96 -18.62
C ALA A 76 -11.22 15.31 -19.23
N GLU A 77 -10.43 16.12 -18.54
CA GLU A 77 -9.93 17.41 -19.05
C GLU A 77 -9.12 17.22 -20.33
N ARG A 78 -8.22 16.23 -20.37
CA ARG A 78 -7.40 15.93 -21.56
C ARG A 78 -8.24 15.49 -22.76
N LEU A 79 -9.36 14.79 -22.53
CA LEU A 79 -10.20 14.24 -23.60
C LEU A 79 -11.29 15.20 -24.07
N PHE A 80 -11.85 15.99 -23.16
CA PHE A 80 -13.05 16.79 -23.39
C PHE A 80 -12.86 18.30 -23.15
N GLY A 81 -11.71 18.71 -22.60
CA GLY A 81 -11.44 20.08 -22.16
C GLY A 81 -12.01 20.38 -20.76
N GLU A 82 -11.73 21.58 -20.24
CA GLU A 82 -12.30 22.04 -18.98
C GLU A 82 -13.82 22.11 -19.07
N PRO A 83 -14.57 21.51 -18.13
CA PRO A 83 -16.01 21.56 -18.17
C PRO A 83 -16.49 22.99 -17.88
N SER A 84 -17.22 23.58 -18.83
CA SER A 84 -17.86 24.88 -18.66
C SER A 84 -19.18 24.71 -17.90
N PHE A 85 -19.13 24.71 -16.57
CA PHE A 85 -20.31 24.88 -15.74
C PHE A 85 -20.44 26.36 -15.37
N ASP A 86 -21.39 27.07 -15.99
CA ASP A 86 -21.81 28.42 -15.57
C ASP A 86 -22.55 28.39 -14.22
#